data_AF-A0A8C0EQ51-F1
#
_entry.id   AF-A0A8C0EQ51-F1
#
_cell.length_a   1.000
_cell.length_b   1.000
_cell.length_c   1.000
_cell.angle_alpha   90.00
_cell.angle_beta   90.00
_cell.angle_gamma   90.00
#
_symmetry.space_group_name_H-M   'P 1'
#
loop_
_entity.id
_entity.type
_entity.pdbx_description
1 polymer ?
#
loop_
_entity_poly.entity_id
_entity_poly.type
_entity_poly.pdbx_seq_one_letter_code
_entity_poly.pdbx_strand_id
1 'polypeptide(L)'
;MLYPFLFLDPHIFPFVPLLQSSCKENPFNRKPSPAASPSAKKPPKGSKPVRPPAPGHGFPLIKRKVQTDQYIPEEDIYGEMDAIEHQLDQLEHRGVGGLSVGDSLLVDWFKLIHEKHMLVRHESELIYIFKQQNLEQRQSDVEYELRCLLNKPEKDWTNEDRGREKVLMQELVTIIEQRNAIVNCLDEDRQSKKKGKFKPMKVLKLLGSKHDSKSKSPKEKS
;
A
#
# COMPACT_ATOMS: atom_id res chain seq x y z
N MET A 1 8.83 -0.19 -25.32
CA MET A 1 8.62 1.27 -25.13
C MET A 1 8.65 1.55 -23.64
N LEU A 2 9.35 2.60 -23.21
CA LEU A 2 9.59 2.94 -21.80
C LEU A 2 8.28 3.05 -21.01
N TYR A 3 8.16 2.27 -19.92
CA TYR A 3 7.13 2.42 -18.90
C TYR A 3 7.39 3.71 -18.10
N PRO A 4 6.58 4.78 -18.22
CA PRO A 4 6.86 6.04 -17.53
C PRO A 4 6.28 6.07 -16.10
N PHE A 5 5.85 4.93 -15.55
CA PHE A 5 5.31 4.85 -14.17
C PHE A 5 6.25 4.15 -13.18
N LEU A 6 7.39 3.62 -13.63
CA LEU A 6 8.38 3.00 -12.73
C LEU A 6 9.34 3.99 -12.05
N PHE A 7 9.17 5.29 -12.27
CA PHE A 7 9.74 6.29 -11.37
C PHE A 7 8.61 6.93 -10.58
N LEU A 8 8.29 6.32 -9.43
CA LEU A 8 7.94 7.16 -8.29
C LEU A 8 9.04 8.21 -8.19
N ASP A 9 8.61 9.46 -8.24
CA ASP A 9 9.43 10.66 -8.17
C ASP A 9 10.69 10.45 -7.30
N PRO A 10 11.91 10.47 -7.88
CA PRO A 10 13.14 10.23 -7.13
C PRO A 10 13.39 11.28 -6.05
N HIS A 11 12.66 12.41 -6.06
CA HIS A 11 12.67 13.37 -4.96
C HIS A 11 11.85 12.95 -3.73
N ILE A 12 10.97 11.94 -3.85
CA ILE A 12 10.09 11.53 -2.74
C ILE A 12 10.68 10.33 -1.95
N PHE A 13 11.48 9.46 -2.58
CA PHE A 13 11.99 8.25 -1.91
C PHE A 13 13.40 7.82 -2.38
N PRO A 14 14.48 8.13 -1.65
CA PRO A 14 15.78 7.52 -1.89
C PRO A 14 15.78 6.03 -1.48
N PHE A 15 16.45 5.21 -2.28
CA PHE A 15 16.67 3.78 -2.09
C PHE A 15 17.20 3.47 -0.67
N VAL A 16 16.44 2.71 0.13
CA VAL A 16 16.88 2.26 1.47
C VAL A 16 17.49 0.86 1.32
N PRO A 17 18.75 0.62 1.77
CA PRO A 17 19.37 -0.68 1.65
C PRO A 17 18.79 -1.70 2.64
N LEU A 18 18.68 -2.94 2.17
CA LEU A 18 18.28 -4.14 2.89
C LEU A 18 19.18 -4.37 4.12
N LEU A 19 18.62 -4.39 5.34
CA LEU A 19 19.34 -4.77 6.55
C LEU A 19 18.85 -6.15 7.03
N GLN A 20 19.66 -7.18 6.79
CA GLN A 20 19.43 -8.52 7.33
C GLN A 20 19.48 -8.47 8.87
N SER A 21 18.40 -8.90 9.53
CA SER A 21 18.41 -9.18 10.97
C SER A 21 18.27 -10.68 11.23
N SER A 22 19.33 -11.27 11.77
CA SER A 22 19.27 -12.61 12.38
C SER A 22 18.68 -12.46 13.78
N CYS A 23 17.43 -12.87 13.97
CA CYS A 23 16.78 -12.83 15.27
C CYS A 23 16.52 -14.25 15.79
N LYS A 24 17.31 -14.65 16.80
CA LYS A 24 17.05 -15.82 17.66
C LYS A 24 15.70 -15.67 18.38
N GLU A 25 14.99 -16.78 18.47
CA GLU A 25 13.63 -16.92 19.01
C GLU A 25 13.56 -16.58 20.51
N ASN A 26 12.48 -15.92 20.95
CA ASN A 26 12.28 -15.43 22.33
C ASN A 26 11.10 -16.18 23.01
N PRO A 27 11.21 -16.66 24.28
CA PRO A 27 10.29 -17.63 24.89
C PRO A 27 8.89 -17.13 25.28
N PHE A 28 8.49 -15.91 24.91
CA PHE A 28 7.24 -15.28 25.34
C PHE A 28 6.10 -15.30 24.31
N ASN A 29 6.16 -16.18 23.32
CA ASN A 29 5.01 -16.45 22.43
C ASN A 29 3.86 -17.08 23.24
N ARG A 30 3.05 -16.24 23.88
CA ARG A 30 1.81 -16.66 24.53
C ARG A 30 0.72 -16.74 23.47
N LYS A 31 0.20 -17.95 23.30
CA LYS A 31 -0.99 -18.28 22.49
C LYS A 31 -2.18 -17.36 22.86
N PRO A 32 -3.14 -17.14 21.94
CA PRO A 32 -4.33 -16.35 22.24
C PRO A 32 -5.13 -17.00 23.38
N SER A 33 -5.54 -16.21 24.38
CA SER A 33 -6.42 -16.69 25.45
C SER A 33 -7.88 -16.80 24.95
N PRO A 34 -8.66 -17.79 25.43
CA PRO A 34 -10.00 -18.05 24.94
C PRO A 34 -11.04 -17.07 25.51
N ALA A 35 -12.18 -17.03 24.82
CA ALA A 35 -13.26 -16.07 24.97
C ALA A 35 -14.04 -16.13 26.31
N ALA A 36 -14.58 -14.95 26.63
CA ALA A 36 -15.83 -14.61 27.35
C ALA A 36 -16.27 -15.45 28.57
N SER A 37 -16.49 -14.74 29.69
CA SER A 37 -17.34 -15.15 30.82
C SER A 37 -18.00 -13.92 31.47
N PRO A 38 -19.16 -14.08 32.13
CA PRO A 38 -20.23 -13.08 32.14
C PRO A 38 -20.10 -11.99 33.20
N SER A 39 -20.85 -10.92 32.96
CA SER A 39 -20.90 -9.65 33.69
C SER A 39 -21.31 -9.80 35.16
N ALA A 40 -20.34 -9.58 36.07
CA ALA A 40 -20.57 -9.33 37.48
C ALA A 40 -20.62 -7.81 37.78
N LYS A 41 -21.52 -7.45 38.71
CA LYS A 41 -21.94 -6.08 39.08
C LYS A 41 -20.78 -5.17 39.49
N LYS A 42 -20.81 -3.90 39.05
CA LYS A 42 -19.85 -2.84 39.41
C LYS A 42 -19.90 -2.52 40.92
N PRO A 43 -18.77 -2.48 41.64
CA PRO A 43 -18.71 -1.91 42.99
C PRO A 43 -18.67 -0.36 42.94
N PRO A 44 -18.97 0.32 44.06
CA PRO A 44 -19.02 1.78 44.11
C PRO A 44 -17.64 2.40 43.83
N LYS A 45 -17.67 3.62 43.28
CA LYS A 45 -16.53 4.37 42.75
C LYS A 45 -15.57 4.79 43.89
N GLY A 46 -14.73 3.85 44.32
CA GLY A 46 -13.55 4.14 45.14
C GLY A 46 -12.55 5.01 44.36
N SER A 47 -11.81 5.84 45.08
CA SER A 47 -10.65 6.57 44.56
C SER A 47 -9.76 5.61 43.78
N LYS A 48 -9.51 5.90 42.49
CA LYS A 48 -8.63 5.09 41.64
C LYS A 48 -7.31 4.85 42.41
N PRO A 49 -6.83 3.61 42.56
CA PRO A 49 -5.54 3.37 43.18
C PRO A 49 -4.50 4.19 42.42
N VAL A 50 -3.81 5.08 43.15
CA VAL A 50 -2.73 5.90 42.61
C VAL A 50 -1.67 4.91 42.12
N ARG A 51 -1.52 4.83 40.80
CA ARG A 51 -0.49 4.00 40.19
C ARG A 51 0.85 4.55 40.69
N PRO A 52 1.75 3.73 41.25
CA PRO A 52 3.07 4.22 41.65
C PRO A 52 3.74 4.90 40.46
N PRO A 53 4.57 5.94 40.69
CA PRO A 53 5.27 6.62 39.61
C PRO A 53 6.00 5.60 38.76
N ALA A 54 5.96 5.79 37.43
CA ALA A 54 6.64 4.90 36.51
C ALA A 54 8.11 4.79 36.96
N PRO A 55 8.67 3.58 37.02
CA PRO A 55 10.07 3.43 37.35
C PRO A 55 10.90 4.27 36.36
N GLY A 56 11.81 5.09 36.89
CA GLY A 56 12.53 6.10 36.11
C GLY A 56 13.59 5.50 35.18
N HIS A 57 14.69 6.24 35.01
CA HIS A 57 15.84 5.79 34.24
C HIS A 57 16.43 4.46 34.75
N GLY A 58 17.00 3.66 33.83
CA GLY A 58 17.76 2.45 34.17
C GLY A 58 16.97 1.14 34.11
N PHE A 59 15.70 1.17 33.70
CA PHE A 59 14.95 -0.06 33.44
C PHE A 59 15.33 -0.68 32.07
N PRO A 60 15.41 -2.01 31.97
CA PRO A 60 15.66 -2.67 30.69
C PRO A 60 14.54 -2.37 29.69
N LEU A 61 14.90 -1.83 28.53
CA LEU A 61 13.96 -1.57 27.44
C LEU A 61 13.81 -2.80 26.55
N ILE A 62 12.58 -3.07 26.16
CA ILE A 62 12.24 -4.14 25.23
C ILE A 62 11.85 -3.50 23.89
N LYS A 63 12.51 -3.97 22.83
CA LYS A 63 12.14 -3.65 21.45
C LYS A 63 10.90 -4.45 21.07
N ARG A 64 9.87 -3.75 20.59
CA ARG A 64 8.65 -4.40 20.11
C ARG A 64 8.91 -4.96 18.72
N LYS A 65 8.28 -6.09 18.39
CA LYS A 65 8.16 -6.54 17.01
C LYS A 65 6.96 -5.86 16.39
N VAL A 66 7.12 -5.30 15.20
CA VAL A 66 6.00 -4.82 14.40
C VAL A 66 5.27 -6.06 13.89
N GLN A 67 4.07 -6.31 14.39
CA GLN A 67 3.18 -7.35 13.88
C GLN A 67 1.87 -6.66 13.51
N THR A 68 1.63 -6.58 12.21
CA THR A 68 0.37 -6.10 11.64
C THR A 68 -0.32 -7.30 11.00
N ASP A 69 -1.62 -7.44 11.21
CA ASP A 69 -2.41 -8.55 10.63
C ASP A 69 -2.39 -8.59 9.09
N GLN A 70 -1.92 -7.51 8.45
CA GLN A 70 -1.79 -7.31 7.00
C GLN A 70 -0.34 -7.44 6.50
N TYR A 71 0.55 -8.06 7.28
CA TYR A 71 1.91 -8.32 6.83
C TYR A 71 1.91 -9.37 5.69
N ILE A 72 2.66 -9.07 4.64
CA ILE A 72 2.91 -9.92 3.48
C ILE A 72 4.43 -10.09 3.39
N PRO A 73 4.96 -11.32 3.35
CA PRO A 73 6.39 -11.58 3.15
C PRO A 73 6.92 -10.93 1.87
N GLU A 74 8.18 -10.51 1.89
CA GLU A 74 8.81 -9.86 0.74
C GLU A 74 8.83 -10.79 -0.48
N GLU A 75 9.05 -12.09 -0.24
CA GLU A 75 9.09 -13.12 -1.28
C GLU A 75 7.75 -13.25 -2.01
N ASP A 76 6.64 -13.15 -1.28
CA ASP A 76 5.30 -13.21 -1.85
C ASP A 76 5.00 -11.96 -2.68
N ILE A 77 5.43 -10.78 -2.21
CA ILE A 77 5.30 -9.51 -2.95
C ILE A 77 6.09 -9.59 -4.27
N TYR A 78 7.34 -10.03 -4.23
CA TYR A 78 8.17 -10.15 -5.44
C TYR A 78 7.63 -11.20 -6.41
N GLY A 79 7.17 -12.34 -5.90
CA GLY A 79 6.56 -13.38 -6.74
C GLY A 79 5.29 -12.88 -7.45
N GLU A 80 4.48 -12.06 -6.77
CA GLU A 80 3.28 -11.49 -7.39
C GLU A 80 3.62 -10.37 -8.40
N MET A 81 4.65 -9.55 -8.13
CA MET A 81 5.15 -8.56 -9.09
C MET A 81 5.66 -9.23 -10.39
N ASP A 82 6.43 -10.31 -10.27
CA ASP A 82 6.92 -11.09 -11.42
C ASP A 82 5.76 -11.70 -12.23
N ALA A 83 4.74 -12.23 -11.56
CA ALA A 83 3.54 -12.72 -12.21
C ALA A 83 2.79 -11.61 -12.98
N ILE A 84 2.71 -10.40 -12.42
CA ILE A 84 2.12 -9.23 -13.10
C ILE A 84 2.93 -8.86 -14.34
N GLU A 85 4.26 -8.81 -14.25
CA GLU A 85 5.15 -8.51 -15.38
C GLU A 85 4.92 -9.50 -16.53
N HIS A 86 4.92 -10.80 -16.22
CA HIS A 86 4.61 -11.84 -17.21
C HIS A 86 3.22 -11.71 -17.84
N GLN A 87 2.21 -11.26 -17.08
CA GLN A 87 0.88 -11.01 -17.62
C GLN A 87 0.86 -9.77 -18.52
N LEU A 88 1.57 -8.70 -18.14
CA LEU A 88 1.70 -7.49 -18.95
C LEU A 88 2.36 -7.78 -20.29
N ASP A 89 3.40 -8.63 -20.30
CA ASP A 89 4.05 -9.09 -21.53
C ASP A 89 3.07 -9.84 -22.43
N GLN A 90 2.28 -10.76 -21.88
CA GLN A 90 1.27 -11.49 -22.66
C GLN A 90 0.23 -10.54 -23.27
N LEU A 91 -0.20 -9.50 -22.53
CA LEU A 91 -1.11 -8.48 -23.06
C LEU A 91 -0.47 -7.67 -24.18
N GLU A 92 0.82 -7.35 -24.10
CA GLU A 92 1.55 -6.66 -25.17
C GLU A 92 1.59 -7.53 -26.44
N HIS A 93 1.97 -8.80 -26.31
CA HIS A 93 1.96 -9.74 -27.44
C HIS A 93 0.57 -9.89 -28.06
N ARG A 94 -0.50 -9.96 -27.24
CA ARG A 94 -1.89 -10.01 -27.73
C ARG A 94 -2.29 -8.72 -28.45
N GLY A 95 -1.83 -7.57 -27.96
CA GLY A 95 -2.10 -6.27 -28.58
C GLY A 95 -1.42 -6.10 -29.94
N VAL A 96 -0.20 -6.63 -30.08
CA VAL A 96 0.58 -6.60 -31.33
C VAL A 96 0.14 -7.71 -32.31
N GLY A 97 -0.27 -8.87 -31.80
CA GLY A 97 -0.62 -10.07 -32.58
C GLY A 97 -2.00 -10.06 -33.25
N GLY A 98 -2.75 -8.96 -33.14
CA GLY A 98 -4.01 -8.76 -33.86
C GLY A 98 -5.24 -8.96 -32.98
N LEU A 99 -5.92 -7.85 -32.68
CA LEU A 99 -7.27 -7.84 -32.14
C LEU A 99 -8.28 -8.26 -33.24
N SER A 100 -9.45 -8.78 -32.85
CA SER A 100 -10.49 -9.24 -33.79
C SER A 100 -10.76 -8.22 -34.91
N VAL A 101 -10.86 -8.67 -36.16
CA VAL A 101 -11.21 -7.83 -37.30
C VAL A 101 -12.71 -7.48 -37.26
N GLY A 102 -13.08 -6.21 -37.47
CA GLY A 102 -14.47 -5.73 -37.52
C GLY A 102 -14.94 -5.00 -36.25
N ASP A 103 -16.26 -4.90 -36.05
CA ASP A 103 -16.90 -4.10 -34.97
C ASP A 103 -16.54 -4.53 -33.54
N SER A 104 -15.91 -5.70 -33.36
CA SER A 104 -15.37 -6.19 -32.08
C SER A 104 -14.01 -5.59 -31.72
N LEU A 105 -13.27 -5.03 -32.69
CA LEU A 105 -11.91 -4.50 -32.51
C LEU A 105 -11.82 -3.48 -31.37
N LEU A 106 -12.73 -2.50 -31.38
CA LEU A 106 -12.78 -1.46 -30.34
C LEU A 106 -13.12 -2.03 -28.97
N VAL A 107 -14.04 -3.01 -28.92
CA VAL A 107 -14.42 -3.68 -27.67
C VAL A 107 -13.24 -4.43 -27.08
N ASP A 108 -12.51 -5.19 -27.91
CA ASP A 108 -11.38 -6.00 -27.47
C ASP A 108 -10.16 -5.13 -27.13
N TRP A 109 -9.98 -4.01 -27.81
CA TRP A 109 -9.00 -2.98 -27.45
C TRP A 109 -9.30 -2.35 -26.08
N PHE A 110 -10.56 -1.98 -25.80
CA PHE A 110 -10.94 -1.44 -24.49
C PHE A 110 -10.74 -2.46 -23.36
N LYS A 111 -11.05 -3.73 -23.60
CA LYS A 111 -10.77 -4.81 -22.64
C LYS A 111 -9.27 -4.94 -22.37
N LEU A 112 -8.44 -4.95 -23.42
CA LEU A 112 -6.99 -5.06 -23.29
C LEU A 112 -6.40 -3.91 -22.48
N ILE A 113 -6.83 -2.67 -22.76
CA ILE A 113 -6.40 -1.49 -21.97
C ILE A 113 -6.86 -1.61 -20.52
N HIS A 114 -8.11 -2.04 -20.30
CA HIS A 114 -8.64 -2.19 -18.96
C HIS A 114 -7.86 -3.24 -18.15
N GLU A 115 -7.57 -4.39 -18.74
CA GLU A 115 -6.74 -5.46 -18.15
C GLU A 115 -5.35 -4.93 -17.78
N LYS A 116 -4.64 -4.28 -18.73
CA LYS A 116 -3.33 -3.67 -18.47
C LYS A 116 -3.39 -2.68 -17.31
N HIS A 117 -4.44 -1.84 -17.29
CA HIS A 117 -4.62 -0.83 -16.24
C HIS A 117 -4.90 -1.44 -14.86
N MET A 118 -5.62 -2.56 -14.78
CA MET A 118 -5.82 -3.26 -13.52
C MET A 118 -4.50 -3.86 -12.99
N LEU A 119 -3.70 -4.45 -13.88
CA LEU A 119 -2.41 -5.04 -13.52
C LEU A 119 -1.42 -3.99 -12.99
N VAL A 120 -1.28 -2.85 -13.68
CA VAL A 120 -0.40 -1.76 -13.23
C VAL A 120 -0.85 -1.16 -11.90
N ARG A 121 -2.17 -1.07 -11.67
CA ARG A 121 -2.68 -0.66 -10.35
C ARG A 121 -2.33 -1.66 -9.26
N HIS A 122 -2.45 -2.95 -9.56
CA HIS A 122 -2.15 -4.02 -8.61
C HIS A 122 -0.66 -4.02 -8.23
N GLU A 123 0.23 -3.89 -9.22
CA GLU A 123 1.67 -3.72 -9.00
C GLU A 123 1.96 -2.50 -8.10
N SER A 124 1.29 -1.38 -8.34
CA SER A 124 1.46 -0.18 -7.53
C SER A 124 1.00 -0.39 -6.08
N GLU A 125 -0.09 -1.11 -5.87
CA GLU A 125 -0.59 -1.48 -4.54
C GLU A 125 0.42 -2.35 -3.77
N LEU A 126 1.03 -3.34 -4.44
CA LEU A 126 2.09 -4.17 -3.87
C LEU A 126 3.31 -3.33 -3.43
N ILE A 127 3.73 -2.38 -4.27
CA ILE A 127 4.82 -1.45 -3.93
C ILE A 127 4.47 -0.61 -2.69
N TYR A 128 3.22 -0.12 -2.59
CA TYR A 128 2.79 0.66 -1.44
C TYR A 128 2.74 -0.18 -0.16
N ILE A 129 2.30 -1.45 -0.23
CA ILE A 129 2.32 -2.37 0.91
C ILE A 129 3.76 -2.59 1.39
N PHE A 130 4.68 -2.91 0.48
CA PHE A 130 6.09 -3.12 0.81
C PHE A 130 6.71 -1.88 1.48
N LYS A 131 6.47 -0.69 0.91
CA LYS A 131 6.97 0.58 1.47
C LYS A 131 6.38 0.86 2.85
N GLN A 132 5.08 0.67 3.01
CA GLN A 132 4.39 0.87 4.28
C GLN A 132 4.97 -0.02 5.39
N GLN A 133 5.19 -1.31 5.10
CA GLN A 133 5.80 -2.26 6.06
C GLN A 133 7.21 -1.83 6.47
N ASN A 134 8.03 -1.39 5.50
CA ASN A 134 9.37 -0.87 5.78
C ASN A 134 9.34 0.38 6.66
N LEU A 135 8.42 1.31 6.38
CA LEU A 135 8.24 2.52 7.19
C LEU A 135 7.78 2.20 8.61
N GLU A 136 6.88 1.23 8.78
CA GLU A 136 6.43 0.77 10.09
C GLU A 136 7.56 0.12 10.89
N GLN A 137 8.37 -0.73 10.25
CA GLN A 137 9.55 -1.33 10.86
C GLN A 137 10.56 -0.26 11.27
N ARG A 138 10.88 0.68 10.36
CA ARG A 138 11.81 1.77 10.65
C ARG A 138 11.29 2.67 11.77
N GLN A 139 10.00 2.98 11.79
CA GLN A 139 9.38 3.75 12.87
C GLN A 139 9.62 3.09 14.23
N SER A 140 9.36 1.78 14.34
CA SER A 140 9.59 1.03 15.59
C SER A 140 11.07 1.05 16.02
N ASP A 141 11.99 1.03 15.05
CA ASP A 141 13.43 1.12 15.32
C ASP A 141 13.81 2.49 15.87
N VAL A 142 13.39 3.56 15.20
CA VAL A 142 13.65 4.95 15.60
C VAL A 142 13.03 5.25 16.96
N GLU A 143 11.80 4.80 17.22
CA GLU A 143 11.15 4.94 18.53
C GLU A 143 11.87 4.16 19.64
N TYR A 144 12.43 2.99 19.32
CA TYR A 144 13.23 2.23 20.29
C TYR A 144 14.54 2.94 20.61
N GLU A 145 15.26 3.43 19.60
CA GLU A 145 16.47 4.23 19.77
C GLU A 145 16.21 5.49 20.61
N LEU A 146 15.11 6.20 20.33
CA LEU A 146 14.70 7.37 21.10
C LEU A 146 14.41 6.99 22.56
N ARG A 147 13.68 5.90 22.81
CA ARG A 147 13.46 5.40 24.18
C ARG A 147 14.76 5.07 24.90
N CYS A 148 15.74 4.47 24.21
CA CYS A 148 17.06 4.18 24.77
C CYS A 148 17.78 5.45 25.21
N LEU A 149 17.74 6.48 24.38
CA LEU A 149 18.34 7.78 24.69
C LEU A 149 17.65 8.45 25.89
N LEU A 150 16.31 8.47 25.90
CA LEU A 150 15.51 9.01 27.00
C LEU A 150 15.60 8.19 28.30
N ASN A 151 16.12 6.95 28.26
CA ASN A 151 16.35 6.14 29.45
C ASN A 151 17.58 6.60 30.25
N LYS A 152 18.33 7.57 29.74
CA LYS A 152 19.40 8.27 30.46
C LYS A 152 18.86 9.59 31.05
N PRO A 153 19.18 9.93 32.30
CA PRO A 153 18.74 11.20 32.88
C PRO A 153 19.32 12.39 32.12
N GLU A 154 18.51 13.42 31.92
CA GLU A 154 18.83 14.57 31.06
C GLU A 154 20.10 15.32 31.50
N LYS A 155 20.37 15.37 32.82
CA LYS A 155 21.60 15.94 33.38
C LYS A 155 22.88 15.27 32.86
N ASP A 156 22.80 14.02 32.41
CA ASP A 156 23.95 13.26 31.92
C ASP A 156 24.03 13.34 30.38
N TRP A 157 23.10 13.99 29.69
CA TRP A 157 23.08 14.11 28.23
C TRP A 157 24.24 14.93 27.70
N THR A 158 24.90 14.42 26.67
CA THR A 158 25.93 15.14 25.93
C THR A 158 25.31 15.96 24.79
N ASN A 159 26.12 16.79 24.12
CA ASN A 159 25.67 17.49 22.92
C ASN A 159 25.36 16.52 21.78
N GLU A 160 26.08 15.40 21.72
CA GLU A 160 25.83 14.30 20.77
C GLU A 160 24.47 13.64 21.04
N ASP A 161 24.11 13.41 22.31
CA ASP A 161 22.79 12.88 22.68
C ASP A 161 21.67 13.82 22.21
N ARG A 162 21.79 15.14 22.47
CA ARG A 162 20.81 16.14 21.99
C ARG A 162 20.74 16.20 20.46
N GLY A 163 21.89 16.11 19.79
CA GLY A 163 21.96 16.04 18.33
C GLY A 163 21.26 14.80 17.79
N ARG A 164 21.50 13.64 18.41
CA ARG A 164 20.88 12.37 18.02
C ARG A 164 19.37 12.39 18.22
N GLU A 165 18.89 12.93 19.34
CA GLU A 165 17.45 13.13 19.59
C GLU A 165 16.81 13.93 18.47
N LYS A 166 17.39 15.09 18.10
CA LYS A 166 16.86 15.92 17.03
C LYS A 166 16.78 15.19 15.69
N VAL A 167 17.81 14.39 15.36
CA VAL A 167 17.81 13.57 14.14
C VAL A 167 16.72 12.50 14.19
N LEU A 168 16.58 11.78 15.31
CA LEU A 168 15.53 10.75 15.48
C LEU A 168 14.13 11.37 15.36
N MET A 169 13.90 12.51 16.00
CA MET A 169 12.62 13.22 15.94
C MET A 169 12.30 13.68 14.51
N GLN A 170 13.29 14.21 13.80
CA GLN A 170 13.12 14.61 12.40
C GLN A 170 12.82 13.40 11.51
N GLU A 171 13.49 12.26 11.74
CA GLU A 171 13.25 11.02 11.01
C GLU A 171 11.84 10.47 11.25
N LEU A 172 11.32 10.52 12.48
CA LEU A 172 9.93 10.15 12.77
C LEU A 172 8.93 11.01 11.98
N VAL A 173 9.17 12.32 11.90
CA VAL A 173 8.33 13.23 11.10
C VAL A 173 8.36 12.84 9.64
N THR A 174 9.54 12.60 9.07
CA THR A 174 9.69 12.17 7.68
C THR A 174 8.99 10.84 7.41
N ILE A 175 9.08 9.87 8.33
CA ILE A 175 8.37 8.59 8.21
C ILE A 175 6.85 8.81 8.18
N ILE A 176 6.32 9.67 9.06
CA ILE A 176 4.89 10.00 9.10
C ILE A 176 4.45 10.68 7.80
N GLU A 177 5.23 11.63 7.29
CA GLU A 177 4.97 12.30 6.02
C GLU A 177 4.94 11.31 4.85
N GLN A 178 5.89 10.37 4.81
CA GLN A 178 5.96 9.32 3.80
C GLN A 178 4.77 8.36 3.87
N ARG A 179 4.35 7.93 5.06
CA ARG A 179 3.14 7.09 5.24
C ARG A 179 1.88 7.86 4.82
N ASN A 180 1.80 9.15 5.15
CA ASN A 180 0.70 10.01 4.70
C ASN A 180 0.65 10.15 3.18
N ALA A 181 1.81 10.25 2.52
CA ALA A 181 1.88 10.28 1.06
C ALA A 181 1.30 9.00 0.44
N ILE A 182 1.63 7.82 0.99
CA ILE A 182 1.06 6.54 0.56
C ILE A 182 -0.46 6.53 0.72
N VAL A 183 -0.97 6.94 1.89
CA VAL A 183 -2.43 7.01 2.16
C VAL A 183 -3.12 7.93 1.15
N ASN A 184 -2.57 9.12 0.90
CA ASN A 184 -3.12 10.07 -0.06
C ASN A 184 -3.16 9.48 -1.48
N CYS A 185 -2.09 8.83 -1.92
CA CYS A 185 -2.05 8.17 -3.23
C CYS A 185 -3.14 7.09 -3.36
N LEU A 186 -3.31 6.24 -2.35
CA LEU A 186 -4.35 5.20 -2.34
C LEU A 186 -5.78 5.80 -2.35
N ASP A 187 -5.98 6.90 -1.62
CA ASP A 187 -7.27 7.60 -1.56
C ASP A 187 -7.62 8.30 -2.88
N GLU A 188 -6.65 8.93 -3.53
CA GLU A 188 -6.78 9.50 -4.88
C GLU A 188 -7.17 8.41 -5.88
N ASP A 189 -6.51 7.25 -5.80
CA ASP A 189 -6.77 6.14 -6.70
C ASP A 189 -8.18 5.55 -6.49
N ARG A 190 -8.62 5.47 -5.23
CA ARG A 190 -10.00 5.11 -4.86
C ARG A 190 -11.02 6.12 -5.37
N GLN A 191 -10.73 7.42 -5.31
CA GLN A 191 -11.60 8.46 -5.85
C GLN A 191 -11.68 8.40 -7.38
N SER A 192 -10.55 8.13 -8.05
CA SER A 192 -10.48 7.90 -9.49
C SER A 192 -11.34 6.70 -9.91
N LYS A 193 -11.30 5.58 -9.16
CA LYS A 193 -12.18 4.42 -9.39
C LYS A 193 -13.68 4.75 -9.25
N LYS A 194 -14.05 5.64 -8.31
CA LYS A 194 -15.46 6.06 -8.10
C LYS A 194 -15.96 7.02 -9.18
N LYS A 195 -15.13 7.97 -9.61
CA LYS A 195 -15.46 8.97 -10.65
C LYS A 195 -15.36 8.37 -12.06
N GLY A 196 -14.36 7.51 -12.27
CA GLY A 196 -14.07 6.79 -13.49
C GLY A 196 -14.77 5.44 -13.59
N LYS A 197 -16.07 5.37 -13.28
CA LYS A 197 -16.92 4.27 -13.77
C LYS A 197 -16.92 4.36 -15.29
N PHE A 198 -15.93 3.74 -15.93
CA PHE A 198 -15.88 3.59 -17.37
C PHE A 198 -17.19 2.91 -17.79
N LYS A 199 -18.03 3.65 -18.53
CA LYS A 199 -19.26 3.11 -19.13
C LYS A 199 -18.90 2.73 -20.56
N PRO A 200 -18.39 1.51 -20.83
CA PRO A 200 -17.98 1.11 -22.18
C PRO A 200 -19.16 1.15 -23.19
N MET A 201 -20.40 1.22 -22.70
CA MET A 201 -21.60 1.17 -23.52
C MET A 201 -22.09 2.50 -24.11
N LYS A 202 -21.48 3.66 -23.84
CA LYS A 202 -21.95 4.92 -24.47
C LYS A 202 -21.45 5.08 -25.90
N VAL A 203 -20.21 4.68 -26.18
CA VAL A 203 -19.64 4.76 -27.54
C VAL A 203 -20.22 3.72 -28.49
N LEU A 204 -20.45 2.47 -28.03
CA LEU A 204 -21.09 1.44 -28.89
C LEU A 204 -22.53 1.81 -29.29
N LYS A 205 -23.30 2.47 -28.41
CA LYS A 205 -24.67 2.91 -28.74
C LYS A 205 -24.72 3.99 -29.83
N LEU A 206 -23.65 4.78 -29.98
CA LEU A 206 -23.56 5.82 -31.01
C LEU A 206 -23.17 5.25 -32.38
N LEU A 207 -22.47 4.10 -32.43
CA LEU A 207 -22.11 3.44 -33.68
C LEU A 207 -23.18 2.47 -34.20
N GLY A 208 -24.10 2.00 -33.34
CA GLY A 208 -25.15 1.03 -33.71
C GLY A 208 -26.40 1.59 -34.40
N SER A 209 -26.46 2.87 -34.77
CA SER A 209 -27.67 3.51 -35.35
C SER A 209 -27.60 3.80 -36.84
N LYS A 210 -26.74 3.12 -37.62
CA LYS A 210 -26.70 3.31 -39.07
C LYS A 210 -26.68 2.01 -39.85
N HIS A 211 -27.81 1.32 -39.87
CA HIS A 211 -28.23 0.52 -41.02
C HIS A 211 -29.73 0.23 -40.89
N ASP A 212 -30.58 0.91 -41.68
CA ASP A 212 -31.40 0.17 -42.64
C ASP A 212 -31.89 1.05 -43.82
N SER A 213 -31.58 0.48 -44.97
CA SER A 213 -31.95 0.70 -46.35
C SER A 213 -33.41 1.12 -46.62
N LYS A 214 -33.60 2.07 -47.53
CA LYS A 214 -34.55 1.85 -48.64
C LYS A 214 -34.14 2.60 -49.91
N SER A 215 -33.26 1.96 -50.66
CA SER A 215 -33.22 2.12 -52.11
C SER A 215 -34.57 1.67 -52.71
N LYS A 216 -35.22 2.54 -53.47
CA LYS A 216 -36.20 2.15 -54.48
C LYS A 216 -35.88 2.93 -55.75
N SER A 217 -35.41 2.20 -56.76
CA SER A 217 -35.40 2.59 -58.16
C SER A 217 -35.78 1.36 -58.99
N PRO A 218 -36.04 1.50 -60.30
CA PRO A 218 -37.30 1.91 -60.90
C PRO A 218 -38.02 0.72 -61.57
N LYS A 219 -39.31 0.86 -61.91
CA LYS A 219 -40.01 -0.08 -62.81
C LYS A 219 -40.56 0.66 -64.02
N GLU A 220 -40.05 0.27 -65.19
CA GLU A 220 -40.49 0.66 -66.52
C GLU A 220 -41.50 -0.35 -67.09
N LYS A 221 -42.26 0.09 -68.10
CA LYS A 221 -43.24 -0.60 -68.97
C LYS A 221 -44.65 -0.81 -68.37
N SER A 222 -45.74 -0.46 -69.06
CA SER A 222 -46.00 -0.46 -70.51
C SER A 222 -46.91 0.69 -70.96
#